data_AF-A0A267ARR5-F1
#
_entry.id   AF-A0A267ARR5-F1
#
_cell.length_a   1.000
_cell.length_b   1.000
_cell.length_c   1.000
_cell.angle_alpha   90.00
_cell.angle_beta   90.00
_cell.angle_gamma   90.00
#
_symmetry.space_group_name_H-M   'P 1'
#
loop_
_entity.id
_entity.type
_entity.pdbx_description
1 polymer ?
#
loop_
_entity_poly.entity_id
_entity_poly.type
_entity_poly.pdbx_seq_one_letter_code
_entity_poly.pdbx_strand_id
1 'polypeptide(L)' 'MSLTCREKQVLDLLMQGHTNKKIARSLSISNFTVRDHASSLLAKYGVENRMMLIVLVGRMGAEGMPDPLHC' A
#
# COMPACT_ATOMS: atom_id res chain seq x y z
N MET A 1 -3.19 8.66 -14.16
CA MET A 1 -2.02 8.09 -13.46
C MET A 1 -2.19 6.58 -13.37
N SER A 2 -1.18 5.82 -13.78
CA SER A 2 -1.16 4.36 -13.60
C SER A 2 -0.07 3.98 -12.59
N LEU A 3 -0.34 2.98 -11.75
CA LEU A 3 0.67 2.41 -10.86
C LEU A 3 1.63 1.51 -11.64
N THR A 4 2.92 1.63 -11.38
CA THR A 4 3.94 0.68 -11.86
C THR A 4 3.79 -0.66 -11.16
N CYS A 5 4.40 -1.71 -11.71
CA CYS A 5 4.38 -3.04 -11.08
C CYS A 5 4.96 -3.05 -9.67
N ARG A 6 5.99 -2.22 -9.39
CA ARG A 6 6.60 -2.14 -8.05
C ARG A 6 5.70 -1.38 -7.07
N GLU A 7 5.09 -0.29 -7.50
CA GLU A 7 4.12 0.43 -6.66
C GLU A 7 2.90 -0.42 -6.31
N LYS A 8 2.38 -1.23 -7.25
CA LYS A 8 1.30 -2.18 -6.98
C LYS A 8 1.68 -3.20 -5.91
N GLN A 9 2.86 -3.81 -6.01
CA GLN A 9 3.36 -4.77 -5.02
C GLN A 9 3.55 -4.13 -3.63
N VAL A 10 4.08 -2.91 -3.59
CA VAL A 10 4.23 -2.17 -2.32
C VAL A 10 2.86 -1.83 -1.74
N LEU A 11 1.92 -1.37 -2.56
CA LEU A 11 0.57 -1.01 -2.13
C LEU A 11 -0.17 -2.22 -1.54
N ASP A 12 -0.11 -3.37 -2.22
CA ASP A 12 -0.71 -4.62 -1.76
C ASP A 12 -0.21 -5.03 -0.36
N LEU A 13 1.11 -5.05 -0.18
CA LEU A 13 1.71 -5.37 1.12
C LEU A 13 1.41 -4.30 2.18
N LEU A 14 1.23 -3.04 1.79
CA LEU A 14 0.79 -1.98 2.70
C LEU A 14 -0.66 -2.22 3.19
N MET A 15 -1.56 -2.66 2.30
CA MET A 15 -2.95 -2.99 2.66
C MET A 15 -3.02 -4.17 3.63
N GLN A 16 -2.10 -5.14 3.49
CA GLN A 16 -1.95 -6.25 4.42
C GLN A 16 -1.30 -5.85 5.77
N GLY A 17 -0.99 -4.57 5.99
CA GLY A 17 -0.43 -4.08 7.24
C GLY A 17 1.08 -4.32 7.42
N HIS A 18 1.82 -4.66 6.36
CA HIS A 18 3.26 -4.85 6.47
C HIS A 18 4.00 -3.54 6.78
N THR A 19 5.08 -3.66 7.55
CA THR A 19 6.04 -2.56 7.77
C THR A 19 7.02 -2.47 6.60
N ASN A 20 7.66 -1.32 6.39
CA ASN A 20 8.65 -1.15 5.32
C ASN A 20 9.77 -2.20 5.39
N LYS A 21 10.15 -2.64 6.59
CA LYS A 21 11.13 -3.70 6.80
C LYS A 21 10.63 -5.05 6.28
N LYS A 22 9.37 -5.40 6.53
CA LYS A 22 8.76 -6.63 5.99
C LYS A 22 8.61 -6.54 4.47
N ILE A 23 8.15 -5.41 3.94
CA ILE A 23 8.00 -5.17 2.50
C ILE A 23 9.36 -5.28 1.79
N ALA A 24 10.39 -4.65 2.34
CA ALA A 24 11.76 -4.70 1.83
C ALA A 24 12.26 -6.15 1.71
N ARG A 25 12.00 -6.96 2.74
CA ARG A 25 12.34 -8.39 2.73
C ARG A 25 11.53 -9.18 1.70
N SER A 26 10.21 -8.96 1.62
CA SER A 26 9.33 -9.67 0.67
C SER A 26 9.66 -9.36 -0.78
N LEU A 27 10.09 -8.12 -1.06
CA LEU A 27 10.37 -7.65 -2.43
C LEU A 27 11.85 -7.67 -2.80
N SER A 28 12.71 -8.14 -1.89
CA SER A 28 14.18 -8.15 -2.01
C SER A 28 14.77 -6.79 -2.42
N ILE A 29 14.34 -5.71 -1.75
CA ILE A 29 14.81 -4.33 -1.96
C ILE A 29 15.17 -3.65 -0.64
N SER A 30 15.79 -2.47 -0.70
CA SER A 30 16.12 -1.68 0.49
C SER A 30 14.88 -1.05 1.14
N ASN A 31 14.92 -0.84 2.47
CA ASN A 31 13.94 -0.01 3.18
C ASN A 31 13.83 1.39 2.59
N PHE A 32 14.94 1.94 2.08
CA PHE A 32 14.97 3.22 1.39
C PHE A 32 14.12 3.17 0.10
N THR A 33 14.29 2.13 -0.72
CA THR A 33 13.50 1.93 -1.95
C THR A 33 12.00 1.74 -1.65
N VAL A 34 11.66 1.05 -0.56
CA VAL A 34 10.25 0.95 -0.13
C VAL A 34 9.68 2.32 0.25
N ARG A 35 10.45 3.16 0.95
CA ARG A 35 10.02 4.53 1.28
C ARG A 35 9.81 5.36 0.02
N ASP A 36 10.68 5.24 -0.97
CA ASP A 36 10.55 5.95 -2.24
C ASP A 36 9.26 5.54 -3.00
N HIS A 37 9.00 4.23 -3.09
CA HIS A 37 7.74 3.72 -3.64
C HIS A 37 6.52 4.18 -2.83
N ALA A 38 6.60 4.19 -1.50
CA ALA A 38 5.52 4.67 -0.65
C ALA A 38 5.27 6.17 -0.85
N SER A 39 6.31 7.00 -0.91
CA SER A 39 6.19 8.44 -1.22
C SER A 39 5.55 8.68 -2.60
N SER A 40 5.95 7.89 -3.60
CA SER A 40 5.34 7.94 -4.94
C SER A 40 3.86 7.57 -4.91
N LEU A 41 3.47 6.55 -4.14
CA LEU A 41 2.07 6.21 -3.90
C LEU A 41 1.32 7.37 -3.24
N LEU A 42 1.84 7.91 -2.13
CA LEU A 42 1.22 9.04 -1.43
C LEU A 42 0.97 10.23 -2.36
N ALA A 43 1.95 10.60 -3.18
CA ALA A 43 1.82 11.66 -4.18
C ALA A 43 0.77 11.34 -5.25
N LYS A 44 0.72 10.10 -5.76
CA LYS A 44 -0.26 9.68 -6.77
C LYS A 44 -1.69 9.64 -6.25
N TYR A 45 -1.87 9.32 -4.98
CA TYR A 45 -3.18 9.28 -4.33
C TYR A 45 -3.56 10.61 -3.65
N GLY A 46 -2.66 11.60 -3.64
CA GLY A 46 -2.92 12.91 -3.05
C GLY A 46 -3.12 12.88 -1.54
N VAL A 47 -2.41 11.98 -0.84
CA VAL A 47 -2.56 11.76 0.60
C VAL A 47 -1.24 11.98 1.32
N GLU A 48 -1.30 12.46 2.56
CA GLU A 48 -0.09 12.91 3.29
C GLU A 48 0.63 11.78 4.02
N ASN A 49 -0.09 10.69 4.35
CA ASN A 49 0.51 9.61 5.13
C ASN A 49 -0.09 8.24 4.78
N ARG A 50 0.69 7.19 5.11
CA ARG A 50 0.36 5.80 4.79
C ARG A 50 -0.99 5.35 5.32
N MET A 51 -1.44 5.87 6.47
CA MET A 51 -2.72 5.48 7.05
C MET A 51 -3.88 6.03 6.21
N MET A 52 -3.76 7.28 5.74
CA MET A 52 -4.74 7.87 4.82
C MET A 52 -4.76 7.12 3.49
N LEU A 53 -3.61 6.69 2.98
CA LEU A 53 -3.53 5.82 1.80
C LEU A 53 -4.27 4.49 2.00
N ILE A 54 -4.04 3.81 3.14
CA ILE A 54 -4.70 2.54 3.48
C ILE A 54 -6.21 2.71 3.58
N VAL A 55 -6.70 3.74 4.28
CA VAL A 55 -8.14 4.01 4.40
C VAL A 55 -8.76 4.33 3.04
N LEU A 56 -8.11 5.20 2.24
CA LEU A 56 -8.62 5.58 0.92
C LEU A 56 -8.72 4.36 -0.02
N VAL A 57 -7.65 3.57 -0.12
CA VAL A 57 -7.59 2.38 -0.98
C VAL A 57 -8.52 1.28 -0.48
N GLY A 58 -8.61 1.07 0.84
CA GLY A 58 -9.57 0.13 1.43
C GLY A 58 -11.02 0.49 1.12
N ARG A 59 -11.37 1.79 1.10
CA ARG A 59 -12.70 2.26 0.69
C ARG A 59 -12.96 2.04 -0.81
N MET A 60 -11.94 2.19 -1.66
CA MET A 60 -12.06 1.88 -3.09
C MET A 60 -12.17 0.38 -3.36
N GLY A 61 -11.53 -0.45 -2.54
CA GLY A 61 -11.58 -1.92 -2.62
C GLY A 61 -12.83 -2.55 -2.00
N ALA A 62 -13.65 -1.78 -1.29
CA ALA A 62 -14.90 -2.25 -0.68
C ALA A 62 -16.00 -2.61 -1.70
N GLU A 63 -15.77 -2.37 -3.00
CA GLU A 63 -16.60 -2.93 -4.08
C GLU A 63 -16.24 -4.40 -4.41
N GLY A 64 -15.47 -5.08 -3.55
CA GLY A 64 -15.01 -6.46 -3.81
C GLY A 64 -14.45 -7.25 -2.62
N MET A 65 -14.80 -6.95 -1.37
CA MET A 65 -14.47 -7.82 -0.23
C MET A 65 -15.73 -8.12 0.61
N PRO A 66 -16.10 -9.40 0.81
CA PRO A 66 -17.14 -9.75 1.76
C PRO A 66 -16.69 -9.32 3.16
N ASP A 67 -17.66 -8.94 3.97
CA ASP A 67 -17.44 -8.42 5.31
C ASP A 67 -16.57 -9.38 6.15
N PRO A 68 -15.59 -8.88 6.92
CA PRO A 68 -14.91 -9.69 7.92
C PRO A 68 -15.60 -9.63 9.30
N LEU A 69 -16.91 -9.41 9.38
CA LEU A 69 -17.70 -9.50 10.61
C LEU A 69 -18.80 -10.58 10.49
N HIS A 70 -18.37 -11.83 10.34
CA HIS A 70 -19.11 -12.94 10.91
C HIS A 70 -18.44 -13.35 12.23
N CYS A 71 -18.84 -12.67 13.30
CA CYS A 71 -18.97 -13.20 14.65
C CYS A 71 -20.11 -12.44 15.33
#